data_AF-A0A3A0BCB2-F1
#
_entry.id   AF-A0A3A0BCB2-F1
#
_cell.length_a   1.000
_cell.length_b   1.000
_cell.length_c   1.000
_cell.angle_alpha   90.00
_cell.angle_beta   90.00
_cell.angle_gamma   90.00
#
_symmetry.space_group_name_H-M   'P 1'
#
loop_
_entity.id
_entity.type
_entity.pdbx_description
1 polymer ?
#
loop_
_entity_poly.entity_id
_entity_poly.type
_entity_poly.pdbx_seq_one_letter_code
_entity_poly.pdbx_strand_id
1 'polypeptide(L)'
;MTHILLRHREIPDINKLSVYKKNGGFAAFKNAVTKMKPTEVTDVVKNSGLRGRGGAGFPTGVKWSFIDNKNWPHYVVANADESEPGTFKDREIMENNPFQFLEGLAIGCYAVGANAAYIYMRGEFWQVAAFLDEKIAEMEEAGYLGEKLFGKDYSLKIYTHLGAGAYICGEETALLESLEGKRGQPRVRPPFPPAVGLYGKPTIINNVETFTNVPMILANGADWYKSMGTADSAGVKLFSLSGRVRKPGNYELPFGTTFRQLIYEHGMGVQEGRPIKAIMPAGASSSLIPVNEKVLDTPLDYAAVRALGADLGSASVIVLDDTVNMDWVVNRTIRFFKHESCGKCTPCREGNHWMRHLTERIHHGDGSGEDVKLLLNVAKQMQGKCLCALGEFSTMAVVTGIERFPEDFKKAVKG
;
A
#
# COMPACT_ATOMS: atom_id res chain seq x y z
N MET A 1 20.08 6.33 10.77
CA MET A 1 19.07 5.58 11.56
C MET A 1 19.16 4.14 11.12
N THR A 2 19.23 3.20 12.06
CA THR A 2 19.22 1.75 11.78
C THR A 2 17.90 1.36 11.13
N HIS A 3 17.93 0.50 10.12
CA HIS A 3 16.71 0.06 9.43
C HIS A 3 15.85 -0.83 10.35
N ILE A 4 14.55 -0.60 10.33
CA ILE A 4 13.53 -1.35 11.08
C ILE A 4 12.88 -2.39 10.17
N LEU A 5 12.60 -2.03 8.91
CA LEU A 5 11.88 -2.89 7.96
C LEU A 5 12.84 -3.49 6.94
N LEU A 6 13.77 -2.70 6.41
CA LEU A 6 14.81 -3.12 5.44
C LEU A 6 16.10 -3.55 6.13
N ARG A 7 15.97 -4.29 7.24
CA ARG A 7 17.10 -4.77 8.07
C ARG A 7 18.12 -5.59 7.30
N HIS A 8 17.73 -6.20 6.18
CA HIS A 8 18.62 -6.94 5.29
C HIS A 8 19.78 -6.10 4.74
N ARG A 9 19.64 -4.75 4.73
CA ARG A 9 20.69 -3.82 4.31
C ARG A 9 21.85 -3.73 5.31
N GLU A 10 21.60 -4.10 6.56
CA GLU A 10 22.58 -4.01 7.66
C GLU A 10 22.92 -5.40 8.24
N ILE A 11 22.02 -6.36 8.07
CA ILE A 11 22.14 -7.74 8.55
C ILE A 11 22.12 -8.66 7.33
N PRO A 12 23.30 -9.07 6.82
CA PRO A 12 23.39 -10.02 5.71
C PRO A 12 22.65 -11.32 6.02
N ASP A 13 22.01 -11.89 5.01
CA ASP A 13 21.28 -13.16 5.10
C ASP A 13 20.16 -13.21 6.16
N ILE A 14 19.56 -12.06 6.54
CA ILE A 14 18.45 -12.03 7.52
C ILE A 14 17.22 -12.84 7.06
N ASN A 15 17.12 -13.15 5.76
CA ASN A 15 16.13 -14.05 5.18
C ASN A 15 16.39 -15.54 5.48
N LYS A 16 17.46 -15.90 6.21
CA LYS A 16 17.70 -17.25 6.76
C LYS A 16 17.19 -17.33 8.20
N LEU A 17 16.47 -18.40 8.53
CA LEU A 17 15.81 -18.55 9.84
C LEU A 17 16.79 -18.41 11.02
N SER A 18 17.97 -19.01 10.93
CA SER A 18 19.00 -18.97 11.97
C SER A 18 19.52 -17.55 12.22
N VAL A 19 19.72 -16.77 11.15
CA VAL A 19 20.17 -15.38 11.22
C VAL A 19 19.08 -14.50 11.81
N TYR A 20 17.82 -14.68 11.38
CA TYR A 20 16.70 -13.93 11.93
C TYR A 20 16.57 -14.15 13.45
N LYS A 21 16.64 -15.41 13.90
CA LYS A 21 16.62 -15.78 15.33
C LYS A 21 17.77 -15.18 16.13
N LYS A 22 19.00 -15.23 15.59
CA LYS A 22 20.19 -14.64 16.24
C LYS A 22 20.03 -13.13 16.45
N ASN A 23 19.27 -12.46 15.60
CA ASN A 23 18.99 -11.03 15.64
C ASN A 23 17.62 -10.71 16.27
N GLY A 24 17.16 -11.54 17.22
CA GLY A 24 15.97 -11.28 18.04
C GLY A 24 14.64 -11.70 17.42
N GLY A 25 14.65 -12.35 16.25
CA GLY A 25 13.45 -12.84 15.58
C GLY A 25 12.64 -13.82 16.42
N PHE A 26 11.31 -13.74 16.31
CA PHE A 26 10.29 -14.50 17.04
C PHE A 26 10.22 -14.27 18.55
N ALA A 27 11.07 -13.41 19.12
CA ALA A 27 11.00 -13.08 20.54
C ALA A 27 9.72 -12.32 20.87
N ALA A 28 9.30 -11.39 20.01
CA ALA A 28 8.07 -10.62 20.19
C ALA A 28 6.84 -11.53 20.06
N PHE A 29 6.81 -12.40 19.05
CA PHE A 29 5.72 -13.36 18.90
C PHE A 29 5.61 -14.36 20.06
N LYS A 30 6.74 -14.93 20.51
CA LYS A 30 6.75 -15.80 21.69
C LYS A 30 6.25 -15.08 22.93
N ASN A 31 6.70 -13.84 23.16
CA ASN A 31 6.24 -13.04 24.30
C ASN A 31 4.74 -12.73 24.20
N ALA A 32 4.24 -12.37 23.02
CA ALA A 32 2.82 -12.12 22.79
C ALA A 32 1.97 -13.32 23.22
N VAL A 33 2.30 -14.52 22.74
CA VAL A 33 1.51 -15.74 23.03
C VAL A 33 1.67 -16.20 24.48
N THR A 34 2.86 -16.07 25.07
CA THR A 34 3.15 -16.67 26.39
C THR A 34 2.91 -15.74 27.58
N LYS A 35 2.95 -14.42 27.38
CA LYS A 35 2.94 -13.42 28.46
C LYS A 35 1.88 -12.34 28.32
N MET A 36 1.22 -12.21 27.16
CA MET A 36 0.22 -11.18 26.92
C MET A 36 -1.13 -11.82 26.63
N LYS A 37 -2.21 -11.06 26.81
CA LYS A 37 -3.53 -11.35 26.27
C LYS A 37 -3.64 -10.77 24.85
N PRO A 38 -4.48 -11.34 23.97
CA PRO A 38 -4.74 -10.78 22.63
C PRO A 38 -5.10 -9.28 22.63
N THR A 39 -5.89 -8.83 23.61
CA THR A 39 -6.28 -7.43 23.77
C THR A 39 -5.09 -6.52 24.11
N GLU A 40 -4.14 -6.99 24.93
CA GLU A 40 -2.95 -6.21 25.29
C GLU A 40 -2.05 -6.01 24.07
N VAL A 41 -1.93 -7.02 23.20
CA VAL A 41 -1.22 -6.89 21.92
C VAL A 41 -1.90 -5.84 21.04
N THR A 42 -3.23 -5.89 20.94
CA THR A 42 -4.02 -4.89 20.19
C THR A 42 -3.83 -3.49 20.75
N ASP A 43 -3.80 -3.33 22.07
CA ASP A 43 -3.60 -2.04 22.73
C ASP A 43 -2.20 -1.47 22.50
N VAL A 44 -1.15 -2.30 22.53
CA VAL A 44 0.22 -1.86 22.18
C VAL A 44 0.27 -1.31 20.75
N VAL A 45 -0.33 -2.02 19.78
CA VAL A 45 -0.37 -1.56 18.38
C VAL A 45 -1.24 -0.32 18.23
N LYS A 46 -2.37 -0.23 18.93
CA LYS A 46 -3.23 0.97 18.95
C LYS A 46 -2.49 2.19 19.49
N ASN A 47 -1.80 2.03 20.62
CA ASN A 47 -1.07 3.10 21.31
C ASN A 47 0.20 3.52 20.57
N SER A 48 0.74 2.67 19.69
CA SER A 48 1.88 3.01 18.82
C SER A 48 1.54 4.07 17.77
N GLY A 49 0.26 4.27 17.45
CA GLY A 49 -0.15 5.14 16.35
C GLY A 49 0.11 4.55 14.96
N LEU A 50 0.42 3.25 14.84
CA LEU A 50 0.60 2.58 13.54
C LEU A 50 -0.65 2.73 12.67
N ARG A 51 -0.49 3.37 11.51
CA ARG A 51 -1.52 3.49 10.46
C ARG A 51 -1.25 2.50 9.34
N GLY A 52 -2.30 1.99 8.72
CA GLY A 52 -2.22 1.01 7.64
C GLY A 52 -1.41 1.53 6.44
N ARG A 53 -0.43 0.73 6.00
CA ARG A 53 0.58 1.12 4.99
C ARG A 53 0.20 0.77 3.54
N GLY A 54 -1.01 0.24 3.32
CA GLY A 54 -1.55 -0.08 2.00
C GLY A 54 -2.19 1.09 1.25
N GLY A 55 -2.27 2.28 1.85
CA GLY A 55 -2.76 3.50 1.19
C GLY A 55 -3.84 4.26 1.96
N ALA A 56 -4.76 3.54 2.61
CA ALA A 56 -5.89 4.18 3.31
C ALA A 56 -5.48 4.91 4.61
N GLY A 57 -4.34 4.56 5.22
CA GLY A 57 -3.86 5.22 6.44
C GLY A 57 -4.78 5.04 7.66
N PHE A 58 -5.63 4.02 7.71
CA PHE A 58 -6.52 3.77 8.86
C PHE A 58 -5.71 3.26 10.08
N PRO A 59 -5.98 3.70 11.33
CA PRO A 59 -5.26 3.23 12.51
C PRO A 59 -5.39 1.71 12.72
N THR A 60 -4.26 0.99 12.70
CA THR A 60 -4.23 -0.47 12.64
C THR A 60 -4.80 -1.12 13.91
N GLY A 61 -4.37 -0.67 15.09
CA GLY A 61 -4.88 -1.22 16.35
C GLY A 61 -6.38 -0.93 16.57
N VAL A 62 -6.89 0.18 16.03
CA VAL A 62 -8.34 0.45 16.01
C VAL A 62 -9.05 -0.54 15.08
N LYS A 63 -8.48 -0.82 13.88
CA LYS A 63 -9.03 -1.82 12.95
C LYS A 63 -9.13 -3.19 13.62
N TRP A 64 -8.11 -3.60 14.36
CA TRP A 64 -8.10 -4.87 15.08
C TRP A 64 -9.15 -4.91 16.19
N SER A 65 -9.38 -3.80 16.90
CA SER A 65 -10.41 -3.71 17.94
C SER A 65 -11.85 -3.85 17.44
N PHE A 66 -12.08 -3.77 16.11
CA PHE A 66 -13.39 -3.96 15.50
C PHE A 66 -13.74 -5.41 15.18
N ILE A 67 -12.83 -6.36 15.42
CA ILE A 67 -13.12 -7.77 15.17
C ILE A 67 -14.32 -8.23 16.00
N ASP A 68 -15.29 -8.88 15.35
CA ASP A 68 -16.45 -9.44 16.04
C ASP A 68 -16.10 -10.75 16.75
N ASN A 69 -16.04 -10.71 18.08
CA ASN A 69 -15.69 -11.86 18.91
C ASN A 69 -16.87 -12.83 19.18
N LYS A 70 -18.06 -12.58 18.61
CA LYS A 70 -19.23 -13.46 18.75
C LYS A 70 -19.28 -14.54 17.67
N ASN A 71 -18.60 -14.34 16.55
CA ASN A 71 -18.66 -15.22 15.38
C ASN A 71 -17.30 -15.85 15.09
N TRP A 72 -17.26 -17.17 14.98
CA TRP A 72 -16.03 -17.92 14.75
C TRP A 72 -16.12 -18.80 13.48
N PRO A 73 -14.99 -19.18 12.86
CA PRO A 73 -13.60 -18.82 13.20
C PRO A 73 -13.24 -17.37 12.77
N HIS A 74 -12.13 -16.83 13.29
CA HIS A 74 -11.55 -15.58 12.78
C HIS A 74 -10.46 -15.85 11.75
N TYR A 75 -10.32 -14.94 10.78
CA TYR A 75 -9.25 -14.97 9.77
C TYR A 75 -8.43 -13.69 9.76
N VAL A 76 -7.18 -13.80 9.32
CA VAL A 76 -6.36 -12.65 8.95
C VAL A 76 -5.88 -12.82 7.51
N VAL A 77 -5.92 -11.75 6.74
CA VAL A 77 -5.40 -11.72 5.38
C VAL A 77 -4.32 -10.65 5.25
N ALA A 78 -3.12 -11.07 4.87
CA ALA A 78 -2.08 -10.18 4.41
C ALA A 78 -2.35 -9.82 2.94
N ASN A 79 -2.61 -8.55 2.68
CA ASN A 79 -2.74 -8.01 1.34
C ASN A 79 -1.35 -7.71 0.78
N ALA A 80 -0.89 -8.60 -0.08
CA ALA A 80 0.36 -8.53 -0.85
C ALA A 80 0.08 -8.36 -2.35
N ASP A 81 -1.10 -7.86 -2.73
CA ASP A 81 -1.40 -7.44 -4.11
C ASP A 81 -0.80 -6.05 -4.36
N GLU A 82 0.51 -6.01 -4.54
CA GLU A 82 1.27 -4.78 -4.82
C GLU A 82 1.15 -4.43 -6.32
N SER A 83 0.00 -3.88 -6.70
CA SER A 83 -0.37 -3.63 -8.11
C SER A 83 -0.41 -2.15 -8.50
N GLU A 84 -0.35 -1.24 -7.54
CA GLU A 84 -0.33 0.21 -7.79
C GLU A 84 0.98 0.62 -8.51
N PRO A 85 0.91 1.27 -9.69
CA PRO A 85 2.12 1.68 -10.41
C PRO A 85 2.98 2.63 -9.58
N GLY A 86 4.28 2.34 -9.51
CA GLY A 86 5.24 3.09 -8.70
C GLY A 86 5.41 2.57 -7.28
N THR A 87 4.62 1.57 -6.85
CA THR A 87 4.77 0.90 -5.55
C THR A 87 5.50 -0.44 -5.73
N PHE A 88 6.59 -0.64 -5.00
CA PHE A 88 7.45 -1.84 -5.11
C PHE A 88 8.20 -2.13 -3.79
N LYS A 89 7.59 -1.77 -2.66
CA LYS A 89 8.14 -1.85 -1.29
C LYS A 89 7.87 -3.19 -0.62
N ASP A 90 6.69 -3.77 -0.85
CA ASP A 90 6.24 -4.99 -0.19
C ASP A 90 6.97 -6.20 -0.75
N ARG A 91 7.24 -6.20 -2.06
CA ARG A 91 8.12 -7.17 -2.70
C ARG A 91 9.49 -7.25 -2.03
N GLU A 92 10.14 -6.11 -1.80
CA GLU A 92 11.48 -6.08 -1.18
C GLU A 92 11.46 -6.66 0.24
N ILE A 93 10.40 -6.40 1.02
CA ILE A 93 10.20 -7.03 2.33
C ILE A 93 10.09 -8.55 2.19
N MET A 94 9.19 -9.03 1.31
CA MET A 94 8.93 -10.47 1.19
C MET A 94 10.14 -11.25 0.68
N GLU A 95 10.95 -10.67 -0.21
CA GLU A 95 12.16 -11.32 -0.73
C GLU A 95 13.32 -11.30 0.28
N ASN A 96 13.49 -10.20 1.03
CA ASN A 96 14.73 -9.97 1.80
C ASN A 96 14.57 -9.99 3.32
N ASN A 97 13.37 -9.76 3.86
CA ASN A 97 13.08 -9.86 5.29
C ASN A 97 11.75 -10.62 5.57
N PRO A 98 11.56 -11.82 4.99
CA PRO A 98 10.29 -12.55 5.03
C PRO A 98 9.85 -12.90 6.45
N PHE A 99 10.77 -13.32 7.32
CA PHE A 99 10.44 -13.77 8.66
C PHE A 99 9.90 -12.65 9.55
N GLN A 100 10.32 -11.39 9.37
CA GLN A 100 9.73 -10.27 10.11
C GLN A 100 8.31 -9.97 9.67
N PHE A 101 8.04 -10.07 8.37
CA PHE A 101 6.69 -9.99 7.87
C PHE A 101 5.81 -11.12 8.43
N LEU A 102 6.28 -12.38 8.35
CA LEU A 102 5.54 -13.55 8.84
C LEU A 102 5.36 -13.52 10.37
N GLU A 103 6.35 -13.09 11.14
CA GLU A 103 6.22 -12.87 12.59
C GLU A 103 5.15 -11.81 12.89
N GLY A 104 5.16 -10.69 12.14
CA GLY A 104 4.16 -9.65 12.28
C GLY A 104 2.75 -10.12 11.96
N LEU A 105 2.60 -10.93 10.90
CA LEU A 105 1.33 -11.57 10.55
C LEU A 105 0.86 -12.51 11.67
N ALA A 106 1.76 -13.34 12.22
CA ALA A 106 1.45 -14.25 13.32
C ALA A 106 1.03 -13.51 14.60
N ILE A 107 1.71 -12.42 14.95
CA ILE A 107 1.31 -11.54 16.06
C ILE A 107 -0.08 -10.95 15.82
N GLY A 108 -0.34 -10.45 14.61
CA GLY A 108 -1.66 -9.92 14.22
C GLY A 108 -2.76 -10.98 14.34
N CYS A 109 -2.49 -12.22 13.95
CA CYS A 109 -3.40 -13.35 14.12
C CYS A 109 -3.71 -13.62 15.59
N TYR A 110 -2.68 -13.67 16.44
CA TYR A 110 -2.85 -13.87 17.87
C TYR A 110 -3.68 -12.74 18.51
N ALA A 111 -3.40 -11.49 18.14
CA ALA A 111 -4.08 -10.30 18.66
C ALA A 111 -5.60 -10.33 18.43
N VAL A 112 -6.04 -10.91 17.31
CA VAL A 112 -7.46 -11.03 16.96
C VAL A 112 -7.99 -12.45 17.11
N GLY A 113 -7.24 -13.38 17.71
CA GLY A 113 -7.69 -14.76 17.92
C GLY A 113 -7.85 -15.59 16.65
N ALA A 114 -7.23 -15.22 15.52
CA ALA A 114 -7.28 -16.02 14.30
C ALA A 114 -6.35 -17.24 14.39
N ASN A 115 -6.84 -18.38 13.88
CA ASN A 115 -6.07 -19.64 13.78
C ASN A 115 -5.64 -19.95 12.34
N ALA A 116 -6.09 -19.18 11.36
CA ALA A 116 -5.70 -19.30 9.97
C ALA A 116 -5.47 -17.92 9.36
N ALA A 117 -4.36 -17.80 8.63
CA ALA A 117 -4.03 -16.61 7.88
C ALA A 117 -3.81 -16.93 6.40
N TYR A 118 -4.12 -15.97 5.54
CA TYR A 118 -3.85 -16.05 4.11
C TYR A 118 -2.99 -14.88 3.66
N ILE A 119 -2.00 -15.13 2.81
CA ILE A 119 -1.21 -14.11 2.14
C ILE A 119 -1.68 -14.08 0.70
N TYR A 120 -2.56 -13.12 0.38
CA TYR A 120 -3.05 -12.95 -0.99
C TYR A 120 -2.05 -12.11 -1.77
N MET A 121 -1.50 -12.68 -2.83
CA MET A 121 -0.42 -12.10 -3.62
C MET A 121 -0.83 -11.94 -5.08
N ARG A 122 -0.35 -10.89 -5.74
CA ARG A 122 -0.52 -10.77 -7.19
C ARG A 122 0.10 -11.96 -7.95
N GLY A 123 -0.49 -12.34 -9.07
CA GLY A 123 -0.07 -13.51 -9.86
C GLY A 123 1.36 -13.40 -10.40
N GLU A 124 1.85 -12.18 -10.61
CA GLU A 124 3.22 -11.93 -11.07
C GLU A 124 4.29 -12.28 -10.00
N PHE A 125 3.89 -12.50 -8.74
CA PHE A 125 4.78 -12.83 -7.62
C PHE A 125 4.87 -14.34 -7.35
N TRP A 126 4.62 -15.21 -8.33
CA TRP A 126 4.68 -16.66 -8.15
C TRP A 126 6.01 -17.17 -7.56
N GLN A 127 7.16 -16.58 -7.92
CA GLN A 127 8.46 -16.93 -7.33
C GLN A 127 8.56 -16.53 -5.86
N VAL A 128 8.01 -15.37 -5.51
CA VAL A 128 7.96 -14.88 -4.12
C VAL A 128 7.02 -15.76 -3.30
N ALA A 129 5.93 -16.29 -3.90
CA ALA A 129 5.01 -17.20 -3.21
C ALA A 129 5.71 -18.51 -2.88
N ALA A 130 6.36 -19.12 -3.88
CA ALA A 130 7.15 -20.34 -3.66
C ALA A 130 8.23 -20.14 -2.58
N PHE A 131 8.92 -19.00 -2.62
CA PHE A 131 9.90 -18.65 -1.58
C PHE A 131 9.26 -18.48 -0.19
N LEU A 132 8.10 -17.84 -0.09
CA LEU A 132 7.39 -17.71 1.19
C LEU A 132 6.86 -19.05 1.69
N ASP A 133 6.40 -19.95 0.81
CA ASP A 133 5.99 -21.30 1.19
C ASP A 133 7.15 -22.07 1.82
N GLU A 134 8.38 -21.93 1.30
CA GLU A 134 9.59 -22.49 1.93
C GLU A 134 9.81 -21.90 3.33
N LYS A 135 9.68 -20.58 3.51
CA LYS A 135 9.85 -19.93 4.82
C LYS A 135 8.75 -20.29 5.81
N ILE A 136 7.52 -20.49 5.34
CA ILE A 136 6.40 -20.98 6.16
C ILE A 136 6.69 -22.40 6.63
N ALA A 137 7.16 -23.30 5.75
CA ALA A 137 7.56 -24.65 6.12
C ALA A 137 8.72 -24.65 7.15
N GLU A 138 9.72 -23.79 6.98
CA GLU A 138 10.80 -23.60 7.97
C GLU A 138 10.24 -23.15 9.35
N MET A 139 9.23 -22.27 9.36
CA MET A 139 8.58 -21.84 10.60
C MET A 139 7.76 -22.96 11.25
N GLU A 140 7.10 -23.81 10.47
CA GLU A 140 6.39 -24.99 10.96
C GLU A 140 7.37 -26.01 11.58
N GLU A 141 8.46 -26.35 10.89
CA GLU A 141 9.48 -27.27 11.40
C GLU A 141 10.13 -26.77 12.70
N ALA A 142 10.36 -25.46 12.80
CA ALA A 142 10.93 -24.82 13.97
C ALA A 142 9.93 -24.56 15.12
N GLY A 143 8.65 -24.94 14.96
CA GLY A 143 7.61 -24.80 15.99
C GLY A 143 7.14 -23.36 16.22
N TYR A 144 7.28 -22.48 15.22
CA TYR A 144 6.71 -21.13 15.20
C TYR A 144 5.34 -21.06 14.51
N LEU A 145 4.94 -22.12 13.82
CA LEU A 145 3.59 -22.35 13.28
C LEU A 145 3.14 -23.78 13.61
N GLY A 146 1.84 -24.05 13.50
CA GLY A 146 1.27 -25.36 13.83
C GLY A 146 0.45 -25.35 15.12
N GLU A 147 0.48 -26.46 15.86
CA GLU A 147 -0.39 -26.68 17.02
C GLU A 147 0.29 -26.35 18.35
N LYS A 148 -0.51 -25.88 19.32
CA LYS A 148 -0.10 -25.65 20.71
C LYS A 148 1.18 -24.81 20.84
N LEU A 149 1.21 -23.69 20.12
CA LEU A 149 2.37 -22.82 20.00
C LEU A 149 2.91 -22.39 21.36
N PHE A 150 4.23 -22.58 21.52
CA PHE A 150 4.97 -22.29 22.75
C PHE A 150 4.37 -22.95 24.02
N GLY A 151 3.69 -24.10 23.86
CA GLY A 151 3.05 -24.82 24.97
C GLY A 151 1.74 -24.19 25.46
N LYS A 152 1.16 -23.25 24.70
CA LYS A 152 -0.16 -22.63 24.99
C LYS A 152 -1.24 -23.23 24.09
N ASP A 153 -2.50 -23.09 24.49
CA ASP A 153 -3.66 -23.51 23.68
C ASP A 153 -3.96 -22.50 22.57
N TYR A 154 -2.99 -22.30 21.68
CA TYR A 154 -3.09 -21.46 20.50
C TYR A 154 -2.40 -22.16 19.34
N SER A 155 -3.08 -22.22 18.19
CA SER A 155 -2.57 -22.85 16.98
C SER A 155 -2.74 -21.89 15.81
N LEU A 156 -1.80 -21.88 14.87
CA LEU A 156 -1.84 -21.00 13.71
C LEU A 156 -1.29 -21.71 12.47
N LYS A 157 -2.01 -21.58 11.36
CA LYS A 157 -1.53 -21.92 10.01
C LYS A 157 -1.56 -20.71 9.10
N ILE A 158 -0.59 -20.61 8.21
CA ILE A 158 -0.47 -19.53 7.23
C ILE A 158 -0.41 -20.16 5.84
N TYR A 159 -1.17 -19.61 4.90
CA TYR A 159 -1.23 -20.10 3.51
C TYR A 159 -0.93 -18.96 2.54
N THR A 160 -0.14 -19.21 1.52
CA THR A 160 -0.06 -18.30 0.37
C THR A 160 -1.25 -18.55 -0.57
N HIS A 161 -1.67 -17.50 -1.28
CA HIS A 161 -2.70 -17.59 -2.31
C HIS A 161 -2.34 -16.65 -3.46
N LEU A 162 -2.15 -17.20 -4.65
CA LEU A 162 -1.87 -16.42 -5.85
C LEU A 162 -3.16 -15.92 -6.50
N GLY A 163 -3.24 -14.62 -6.72
CA GLY A 163 -4.19 -13.98 -7.60
C GLY A 163 -3.83 -14.16 -9.07
N ALA A 164 -4.55 -13.48 -9.95
CA ALA A 164 -4.48 -13.69 -11.40
C ALA A 164 -4.22 -12.38 -12.19
N GLY A 165 -3.47 -11.44 -11.61
CA GLY A 165 -3.05 -10.20 -12.29
C GLY A 165 -4.18 -9.19 -12.49
N ALA A 166 -4.84 -8.79 -11.39
CA ALA A 166 -5.91 -7.78 -11.43
C ALA A 166 -5.71 -6.77 -10.28
N TYR A 167 -5.42 -5.51 -10.62
CA TYR A 167 -5.17 -4.43 -9.65
C TYR A 167 -6.32 -4.23 -8.66
N ILE A 168 -7.56 -4.42 -9.12
CA ILE A 168 -8.72 -4.29 -8.24
C ILE A 168 -8.69 -5.28 -7.07
N CYS A 169 -7.99 -6.41 -7.18
CA CYS A 169 -7.83 -7.36 -6.08
C CYS A 169 -6.93 -6.84 -4.95
N GLY A 170 -6.28 -5.69 -5.10
CA GLY A 170 -5.69 -4.95 -3.98
C GLY A 170 -6.73 -4.22 -3.11
N GLU A 171 -7.95 -4.01 -3.59
CA GLU A 171 -9.06 -3.50 -2.77
C GLU A 171 -9.52 -4.59 -1.78
N GLU A 172 -9.62 -4.24 -0.50
CA GLU A 172 -9.73 -5.23 0.57
C GLU A 172 -10.90 -6.21 0.41
N THR A 173 -12.05 -5.78 -0.12
CA THR A 173 -13.22 -6.64 -0.27
C THR A 173 -13.25 -7.39 -1.60
N ALA A 174 -12.69 -6.82 -2.67
CA ALA A 174 -12.45 -7.52 -3.93
C ALA A 174 -11.43 -8.65 -3.76
N LEU A 175 -10.41 -8.41 -2.93
CA LEU A 175 -9.43 -9.41 -2.52
C LEU A 175 -10.13 -10.64 -1.91
N LEU A 176 -11.04 -10.41 -0.95
CA LEU A 176 -11.80 -11.50 -0.33
C LEU A 176 -12.64 -12.27 -1.34
N GLU A 177 -13.32 -11.58 -2.27
CA GLU A 177 -14.08 -12.24 -3.33
C GLU A 177 -13.16 -13.11 -4.22
N SER A 178 -12.00 -12.59 -4.60
CA SER A 178 -11.03 -13.37 -5.39
C SER A 178 -10.51 -14.58 -4.63
N LEU A 179 -10.19 -14.42 -3.33
CA LEU A 179 -9.70 -15.51 -2.48
C LEU A 179 -10.76 -16.62 -2.32
N GLU A 180 -12.04 -16.25 -2.30
CA GLU A 180 -13.18 -17.17 -2.27
C GLU A 180 -13.49 -17.83 -3.63
N GLY A 181 -12.67 -17.61 -4.65
CA GLY A 181 -12.87 -18.18 -6.00
C GLY A 181 -13.93 -17.46 -6.83
N LYS A 182 -14.33 -16.25 -6.43
CA LYS A 182 -15.28 -15.41 -7.18
C LYS A 182 -14.51 -14.37 -8.01
N ARG A 183 -15.24 -13.59 -8.80
CA ARG A 183 -14.67 -12.43 -9.51
C ARG A 183 -14.26 -11.36 -8.48
N GLY A 184 -13.07 -10.77 -8.64
CA GLY A 184 -12.54 -9.69 -7.79
C GLY A 184 -13.32 -8.37 -7.91
N GLN A 185 -14.58 -8.36 -7.47
CA GLN A 185 -15.44 -7.20 -7.46
C GLN A 185 -15.72 -6.77 -6.02
N PRO A 186 -15.50 -5.49 -5.64
CA PRO A 186 -15.70 -5.04 -4.26
C PRO A 186 -17.09 -5.35 -3.72
N ARG A 187 -17.18 -5.70 -2.44
CA ARG A 187 -18.43 -5.91 -1.72
C ARG A 187 -19.08 -4.57 -1.37
N VAL A 188 -20.40 -4.58 -1.23
CA VAL A 188 -21.12 -3.43 -0.69
C VAL A 188 -20.85 -3.36 0.82
N ARG A 189 -20.57 -2.15 1.32
CA ARG A 189 -20.37 -1.88 2.75
C ARG A 189 -21.48 -0.94 3.23
N PRO A 190 -22.05 -1.13 4.44
CA PRO A 190 -21.89 -2.28 5.35
C PRO A 190 -22.50 -3.60 4.82
N PRO A 191 -22.11 -4.79 5.36
CA PRO A 191 -21.19 -5.01 6.49
C PRO A 191 -19.71 -4.87 6.14
N PHE A 192 -18.87 -4.58 7.16
CA PHE A 192 -17.41 -4.46 7.00
C PHE A 192 -16.70 -5.79 7.32
N PRO A 193 -15.49 -6.03 6.76
CA PRO A 193 -14.76 -7.30 6.95
C PRO A 193 -14.53 -7.75 8.40
N PRO A 194 -14.27 -6.86 9.39
CA PRO A 194 -14.13 -7.29 10.78
C PRO A 194 -15.38 -7.96 11.38
N ALA A 195 -16.54 -7.78 10.77
CA ALA A 195 -17.78 -8.49 11.12
C ALA A 195 -18.09 -9.62 10.12
N VAL A 196 -18.04 -9.32 8.81
CA VAL A 196 -18.38 -10.26 7.74
C VAL A 196 -17.34 -10.16 6.61
N GLY A 197 -16.31 -10.98 6.70
CA GLY A 197 -15.18 -11.04 5.78
C GLY A 197 -15.09 -12.37 5.05
N LEU A 198 -13.92 -13.00 5.09
CA LEU A 198 -13.62 -14.25 4.39
C LEU A 198 -14.57 -15.37 4.83
N TYR A 199 -15.23 -16.03 3.87
CA TYR A 199 -16.23 -17.07 4.10
C TYR A 199 -17.38 -16.64 5.02
N GLY A 200 -17.69 -15.33 5.01
CA GLY A 200 -18.71 -14.74 5.87
C GLY A 200 -18.31 -14.64 7.34
N LYS A 201 -17.01 -14.74 7.66
CA LYS A 201 -16.49 -14.74 9.03
C LYS A 201 -15.66 -13.49 9.36
N PRO A 202 -15.53 -13.10 10.63
CA PRO A 202 -14.73 -11.95 11.05
C PRO A 202 -13.30 -12.02 10.50
N THR A 203 -12.89 -10.99 9.76
CA THR A 203 -11.61 -10.98 9.07
C THR A 203 -10.91 -9.63 9.17
N ILE A 204 -9.64 -9.64 9.58
CA ILE A 204 -8.75 -8.50 9.46
C ILE A 204 -7.94 -8.60 8.17
N ILE A 205 -7.83 -7.48 7.46
CA ILE A 205 -6.99 -7.36 6.27
C ILE A 205 -6.00 -6.23 6.51
N ASN A 206 -4.71 -6.50 6.41
CA ASN A 206 -3.66 -5.48 6.48
C ASN A 206 -2.58 -5.72 5.43
N ASN A 207 -1.88 -4.65 5.05
CA ASN A 207 -0.80 -4.70 4.07
C ASN A 207 0.50 -5.29 4.67
N VAL A 208 1.35 -5.89 3.83
CA VAL A 208 2.65 -6.49 4.20
C VAL A 208 3.51 -5.56 5.07
N GLU A 209 3.75 -4.31 4.63
CA GLU A 209 4.52 -3.34 5.42
C GLU A 209 3.88 -3.05 6.78
N THR A 210 2.54 -3.10 6.89
CA THR A 210 1.84 -2.89 8.16
C THR A 210 2.21 -4.00 9.15
N PHE A 211 2.11 -5.26 8.74
CA PHE A 211 2.51 -6.39 9.59
C PHE A 211 4.00 -6.35 9.92
N THR A 212 4.86 -5.98 8.97
CA THR A 212 6.32 -5.94 9.17
C THR A 212 6.76 -4.95 10.25
N ASN A 213 5.96 -3.92 10.55
CA ASN A 213 6.22 -2.99 11.66
C ASN A 213 5.91 -3.61 13.04
N VAL A 214 4.98 -4.57 13.11
CA VAL A 214 4.40 -5.07 14.36
C VAL A 214 5.42 -5.71 15.31
N PRO A 215 6.35 -6.58 14.88
CA PRO A 215 7.29 -7.23 15.80
C PRO A 215 8.16 -6.23 16.56
N MET A 216 8.65 -5.20 15.86
CA MET A 216 9.52 -4.18 16.46
C MET A 216 8.75 -3.25 17.40
N ILE A 217 7.48 -2.96 17.10
CA ILE A 217 6.57 -2.23 18.00
C ILE A 217 6.36 -3.02 19.29
N LEU A 218 6.09 -4.34 19.21
CA LEU A 218 5.92 -5.15 20.41
C LEU A 218 7.21 -5.30 21.22
N ALA A 219 8.36 -5.40 20.54
CA ALA A 219 9.65 -5.58 21.22
C ALA A 219 10.10 -4.34 21.99
N ASN A 220 9.86 -3.14 21.44
CA ASN A 220 10.40 -1.88 21.98
C ASN A 220 9.32 -0.97 22.61
N GLY A 221 8.05 -1.27 22.41
CA GLY A 221 6.92 -0.51 22.93
C GLY A 221 6.41 0.60 22.02
N ALA A 222 5.21 1.09 22.35
CA ALA A 222 4.49 2.10 21.60
C ALA A 222 5.22 3.47 21.56
N ASP A 223 5.83 3.88 22.68
CA ASP A 223 6.52 5.17 22.78
C ASP A 223 7.80 5.20 21.95
N TRP A 224 8.51 4.07 21.86
CA TRP A 224 9.62 3.92 20.92
C TRP A 224 9.16 4.18 19.49
N TYR A 225 8.03 3.59 19.07
CA TYR A 225 7.53 3.79 17.70
C TYR A 225 7.11 5.24 17.43
N LYS A 226 6.43 5.88 18.40
CA LYS A 226 6.01 7.29 18.33
C LYS A 226 7.16 8.29 18.41
N SER A 227 8.32 7.89 18.93
CA SER A 227 9.52 8.75 18.93
C SER A 227 10.05 9.01 17.52
N MET A 228 9.57 8.26 16.53
CA MET A 228 9.88 8.40 15.11
C MET A 228 8.67 8.96 14.37
N GLY A 229 8.91 9.75 13.33
CA GLY A 229 7.86 10.32 12.51
C GLY A 229 7.37 11.70 12.99
N THR A 230 6.12 12.02 12.69
CA THR A 230 5.47 13.28 13.09
C THR A 230 4.35 13.02 14.09
N ALA A 231 3.80 14.08 14.69
CA ALA A 231 2.69 13.97 15.63
C ALA A 231 1.43 13.31 15.02
N ASP A 232 1.20 13.46 13.71
CA ASP A 232 0.09 12.83 12.98
C ASP A 232 0.44 11.43 12.43
N SER A 233 1.73 11.21 12.15
CA SER A 233 2.20 10.02 11.43
C SER A 233 3.41 9.41 12.14
N ALA A 234 3.13 8.47 13.04
CA ALA A 234 4.17 7.77 13.80
C ALA A 234 4.94 6.75 12.95
N GLY A 235 6.21 6.57 13.31
CA GLY A 235 7.11 5.54 12.81
C GLY A 235 7.83 5.88 11.51
N VAL A 236 8.32 4.83 10.89
CA VAL A 236 8.95 4.85 9.56
C VAL A 236 7.97 4.47 8.46
N LYS A 237 8.32 4.83 7.23
CA LYS A 237 7.63 4.44 6.00
C LYS A 237 8.66 4.00 4.96
N LEU A 238 8.30 3.00 4.17
CA LEU A 238 9.00 2.71 2.93
C LEU A 238 8.49 3.62 1.81
N PHE A 239 9.32 4.56 1.37
CA PHE A 239 9.05 5.42 0.23
C PHE A 239 9.59 4.75 -1.04
N SER A 240 8.70 4.41 -1.98
CA SER A 240 9.10 3.90 -3.30
C SER A 240 9.33 5.09 -4.23
N LEU A 241 10.59 5.40 -4.52
CA LEU A 241 10.96 6.54 -5.37
C LEU A 241 11.25 6.09 -6.79
N SER A 242 10.55 6.68 -7.77
CA SER A 242 10.69 6.34 -9.19
C SER A 242 10.51 7.57 -10.11
N GLY A 243 10.56 7.34 -11.42
CA GLY A 243 10.49 8.40 -12.43
C GLY A 243 11.87 8.97 -12.77
N ARG A 244 11.95 10.29 -13.00
CA ARG A 244 13.13 10.99 -13.51
C ARG A 244 14.22 11.26 -12.46
N VAL A 245 14.45 10.33 -11.54
CA VAL A 245 15.49 10.42 -10.50
C VAL A 245 16.75 9.63 -10.89
N ARG A 246 17.91 10.01 -10.36
CA ARG A 246 19.19 9.32 -10.64
C ARG A 246 19.30 7.98 -9.92
N LYS A 247 18.74 7.89 -8.71
CA LYS A 247 18.77 6.67 -7.90
C LYS A 247 17.35 6.29 -7.45
N PRO A 248 16.55 5.65 -8.32
CA PRO A 248 15.25 5.11 -7.93
C PRO A 248 15.44 3.92 -6.97
N GLY A 249 14.41 3.61 -6.18
CA GLY A 249 14.45 2.50 -5.22
C GLY A 249 13.55 2.73 -4.00
N ASN A 250 13.54 1.79 -3.07
CA ASN A 250 12.84 1.96 -1.80
C ASN A 250 13.77 2.59 -0.75
N TYR A 251 13.24 3.56 -0.02
CA TYR A 251 13.93 4.24 1.06
C TYR A 251 13.11 4.14 2.33
N GLU A 252 13.68 3.52 3.36
CA GLU A 252 13.08 3.52 4.68
C GLU A 252 13.46 4.81 5.41
N LEU A 253 12.47 5.67 5.66
CA LEU A 253 12.68 6.97 6.26
C LEU A 253 11.58 7.25 7.29
N PRO A 254 11.85 8.01 8.35
CA PRO A 254 10.80 8.46 9.26
C PRO A 254 9.81 9.36 8.50
N PHE A 255 8.53 9.31 8.89
CA PHE A 255 7.57 10.32 8.46
C PHE A 255 8.09 11.72 8.80
N GLY A 256 7.75 12.68 7.95
CA GLY A 256 8.22 14.07 8.07
C GLY A 256 9.50 14.38 7.31
N THR A 257 10.20 13.37 6.79
CA THR A 257 11.24 13.58 5.76
C THR A 257 10.64 14.35 4.58
N THR A 258 11.29 15.37 4.05
CA THR A 258 10.69 16.20 2.99
C THR A 258 10.84 15.57 1.61
N PHE A 259 10.06 16.04 0.63
CA PHE A 259 10.27 15.67 -0.79
C PHE A 259 11.70 15.99 -1.24
N ARG A 260 12.28 17.11 -0.80
CA ARG A 260 13.65 17.51 -1.12
C ARG A 260 14.65 16.47 -0.64
N GLN A 261 14.55 16.05 0.62
CA GLN A 261 15.44 15.05 1.20
C GLN A 261 15.30 13.72 0.45
N LEU A 262 14.07 13.25 0.22
CA LEU A 262 13.85 12.03 -0.54
C LEU A 262 14.44 12.09 -1.96
N ILE A 263 14.23 13.18 -2.69
CA ILE A 263 14.61 13.27 -4.11
C ILE A 263 16.11 13.59 -4.27
N TYR A 264 16.63 14.57 -3.54
CA TYR A 264 17.99 15.08 -3.74
C TYR A 264 19.03 14.39 -2.86
N GLU A 265 18.72 14.11 -1.58
CA GLU A 265 19.68 13.46 -0.69
C GLU A 265 19.70 11.94 -0.90
N HIS A 266 18.52 11.31 -0.98
CA HIS A 266 18.41 9.86 -1.14
C HIS A 266 18.37 9.44 -2.62
N GLY A 267 17.53 10.11 -3.43
CA GLY A 267 17.38 9.85 -4.87
C GLY A 267 18.51 10.40 -5.75
N MET A 268 19.49 11.09 -5.16
CA MET A 268 20.64 11.71 -5.84
C MET A 268 20.25 12.75 -6.92
N GLY A 269 19.07 13.36 -6.78
CA GLY A 269 18.56 14.39 -7.67
C GLY A 269 17.93 13.85 -8.96
N VAL A 270 17.61 14.77 -9.86
CA VAL A 270 16.94 14.49 -11.14
C VAL A 270 17.96 14.08 -12.21
N GLN A 271 17.56 13.20 -13.11
CA GLN A 271 18.35 12.83 -14.29
C GLN A 271 18.76 14.08 -15.07
N GLU A 272 20.01 14.12 -15.53
CA GLU A 272 20.59 15.25 -16.28
C GLU A 272 20.54 16.62 -15.57
N GLY A 273 20.14 16.69 -14.29
CA GLY A 273 20.01 17.95 -13.55
C GLY A 273 18.81 18.79 -13.98
N ARG A 274 17.82 18.18 -14.66
CA ARG A 274 16.63 18.87 -15.16
C ARG A 274 15.73 19.37 -14.03
N PRO A 275 14.96 20.44 -14.25
CA PRO A 275 13.98 20.89 -13.27
C PRO A 275 12.82 19.90 -13.14
N ILE A 276 12.32 19.73 -11.92
CA ILE A 276 11.12 18.92 -11.66
C ILE A 276 9.90 19.74 -12.06
N LYS A 277 9.01 19.15 -12.86
CA LYS A 277 7.75 19.74 -13.28
C LYS A 277 6.61 19.35 -12.35
N ALA A 278 6.52 18.05 -12.04
CA ALA A 278 5.43 17.51 -11.22
C ALA A 278 5.88 16.33 -10.36
N ILE A 279 5.18 16.10 -9.25
CA ILE A 279 5.32 14.93 -8.39
C ILE A 279 3.96 14.25 -8.22
N MET A 280 3.95 12.92 -8.29
CA MET A 280 2.81 12.07 -7.90
C MET A 280 3.19 11.33 -6.61
N PRO A 281 2.67 11.72 -5.44
CA PRO A 281 3.10 11.15 -4.15
C PRO A 281 2.56 9.75 -3.82
N ALA A 282 1.60 9.23 -4.57
CA ALA A 282 0.91 7.96 -4.29
C ALA A 282 0.73 7.08 -5.54
N GLY A 283 1.71 7.05 -6.44
CA GLY A 283 1.63 6.23 -7.65
C GLY A 283 0.62 6.79 -8.65
N ALA A 284 0.09 5.94 -9.53
CA ALA A 284 -0.83 6.35 -10.60
C ALA A 284 -2.18 6.91 -10.09
N SER A 285 -2.61 6.52 -8.90
CA SER A 285 -3.83 6.97 -8.22
C SER A 285 -3.73 8.40 -7.65
N SER A 286 -2.54 9.00 -7.72
CA SER A 286 -2.26 10.28 -7.12
C SER A 286 -2.67 11.48 -7.98
N SER A 287 -2.87 12.61 -7.29
CA SER A 287 -2.88 13.95 -7.90
C SER A 287 -1.51 14.31 -8.46
N LEU A 288 -1.49 15.11 -9.53
CA LEU A 288 -0.28 15.76 -10.04
C LEU A 288 -0.02 17.05 -9.24
N ILE A 289 1.11 17.12 -8.54
CA ILE A 289 1.51 18.31 -7.77
C ILE A 289 2.56 19.11 -8.56
N PRO A 290 2.28 20.35 -8.98
CA PRO A 290 3.29 21.26 -9.53
C PRO A 290 4.37 21.53 -8.51
N VAL A 291 5.64 21.40 -8.92
CA VAL A 291 6.74 21.57 -7.98
C VAL A 291 7.12 23.04 -7.84
N ASN A 292 7.28 23.46 -6.59
CA ASN A 292 7.90 24.71 -6.17
C ASN A 292 8.67 24.45 -4.85
N GLU A 293 9.39 25.46 -4.35
CA GLU A 293 10.18 25.32 -3.11
C GLU A 293 9.33 24.83 -1.92
N LYS A 294 8.11 25.37 -1.74
CA LYS A 294 7.19 24.93 -0.69
C LYS A 294 6.85 23.44 -0.81
N VAL A 295 6.61 22.94 -2.02
CA VAL A 295 6.33 21.52 -2.26
C VAL A 295 7.55 20.66 -1.93
N LEU A 296 8.76 21.08 -2.35
CA LEU A 296 9.99 20.36 -2.02
C LEU A 296 10.24 20.28 -0.52
N ASP A 297 9.94 21.36 0.21
CA ASP A 297 10.11 21.42 1.67
C ASP A 297 8.90 20.87 2.45
N THR A 298 7.87 20.37 1.76
CA THR A 298 6.72 19.77 2.43
C THR A 298 7.13 18.43 3.07
N PRO A 299 6.86 18.23 4.37
CA PRO A 299 7.09 16.96 5.04
C PRO A 299 6.24 15.85 4.41
N LEU A 300 6.83 14.67 4.19
CA LEU A 300 6.12 13.48 3.73
C LEU A 300 5.38 12.85 4.91
N ASP A 301 4.18 13.36 5.19
CA ASP A 301 3.20 12.75 6.08
C ASP A 301 1.77 12.91 5.54
N TYR A 302 0.81 12.22 6.15
CA TYR A 302 -0.55 12.16 5.61
C TYR A 302 -1.25 13.53 5.61
N ALA A 303 -1.03 14.36 6.62
CA ALA A 303 -1.70 15.66 6.76
C ALA A 303 -1.05 16.72 5.85
N ALA A 304 0.27 16.79 5.83
CA ALA A 304 1.03 17.76 5.05
C ALA A 304 0.84 17.56 3.54
N VAL A 305 0.87 16.31 3.06
CA VAL A 305 0.62 16.02 1.64
C VAL A 305 -0.84 16.32 1.27
N ARG A 306 -1.79 16.06 2.16
CA ARG A 306 -3.21 16.45 1.97
C ARG A 306 -3.39 17.94 1.83
N ALA A 307 -2.62 18.75 2.54
CA ALA A 307 -2.65 20.20 2.40
C ALA A 307 -2.17 20.69 1.01
N LEU A 308 -1.50 19.84 0.22
CA LEU A 308 -1.15 20.10 -1.18
C LEU A 308 -2.26 19.64 -2.17
N GLY A 309 -3.41 19.16 -1.68
CA GLY A 309 -4.49 18.63 -2.50
C GLY A 309 -4.11 17.31 -3.18
N ALA A 310 -3.41 16.43 -2.46
CA ALA A 310 -3.02 15.09 -2.86
C ALA A 310 -3.00 14.16 -1.65
N ASP A 311 -3.01 12.84 -1.85
CA ASP A 311 -2.80 11.89 -0.75
C ASP A 311 -1.43 11.23 -0.88
N LEU A 312 -0.82 10.87 0.25
CA LEU A 312 0.45 10.13 0.29
C LEU A 312 0.27 8.64 -0.05
N GLY A 313 -0.94 8.10 0.11
CA GLY A 313 -1.26 6.71 -0.26
C GLY A 313 -0.25 5.69 0.25
N SER A 314 0.26 4.85 -0.65
CA SER A 314 1.28 3.83 -0.33
C SER A 314 2.71 4.39 -0.25
N ALA A 315 2.87 5.71 -0.38
CA ALA A 315 4.12 6.47 -0.44
C ALA A 315 5.00 6.12 -1.65
N SER A 316 4.38 5.87 -2.79
CA SER A 316 5.03 5.72 -4.09
C SER A 316 5.18 7.08 -4.79
N VAL A 317 6.36 7.66 -4.68
CA VAL A 317 6.69 8.97 -5.24
C VAL A 317 7.24 8.82 -6.65
N ILE A 318 6.48 9.30 -7.64
CA ILE A 318 6.92 9.39 -9.04
C ILE A 318 7.30 10.83 -9.35
N VAL A 319 8.57 11.05 -9.73
CA VAL A 319 9.10 12.36 -10.11
C VAL A 319 9.06 12.55 -11.62
N LEU A 320 8.47 13.66 -12.07
CA LEU A 320 8.33 14.02 -13.47
C LEU A 320 9.10 15.31 -13.74
N ASP A 321 10.06 15.27 -14.67
CA ASP A 321 10.81 16.46 -15.10
C ASP A 321 10.08 17.23 -16.21
N ASP A 322 10.69 18.31 -16.67
CA ASP A 322 10.18 19.17 -17.74
C ASP A 322 10.11 18.51 -19.13
N THR A 323 10.68 17.30 -19.32
CA THR A 323 10.55 16.54 -20.58
C THR A 323 9.20 15.85 -20.73
N VAL A 324 8.45 15.72 -19.62
CA VAL A 324 7.20 14.96 -19.60
C VAL A 324 6.00 15.89 -19.77
N ASN A 325 5.19 15.65 -20.78
CA ASN A 325 3.92 16.34 -20.96
C ASN A 325 2.82 15.68 -20.12
N MET A 326 2.01 16.48 -19.43
CA MET A 326 0.96 15.97 -18.55
C MET A 326 -0.20 15.33 -19.30
N ASP A 327 -0.44 15.69 -20.57
CA ASP A 327 -1.42 14.98 -21.41
C ASP A 327 -1.04 13.50 -21.58
N TRP A 328 0.25 13.21 -21.79
CA TRP A 328 0.77 11.85 -21.90
C TRP A 328 0.61 11.10 -20.57
N VAL A 329 0.97 11.74 -19.44
CA VAL A 329 0.83 11.13 -18.12
C VAL A 329 -0.62 10.75 -17.85
N VAL A 330 -1.55 11.67 -18.10
CA VAL A 330 -2.99 11.44 -17.93
C VAL A 330 -3.51 10.34 -18.87
N ASN A 331 -3.06 10.31 -20.13
CA ASN A 331 -3.40 9.23 -21.05
C ASN A 331 -2.90 7.86 -20.54
N ARG A 332 -1.68 7.79 -19.99
CA ARG A 332 -1.13 6.54 -19.43
C ARG A 332 -1.89 6.07 -18.19
N THR A 333 -2.21 6.96 -17.25
CA THR A 333 -2.95 6.59 -16.04
C THR A 333 -4.37 6.15 -16.37
N ILE A 334 -5.05 6.83 -17.29
CA ILE A 334 -6.40 6.44 -17.70
C ILE A 334 -6.43 5.11 -18.44
N ARG A 335 -5.44 4.82 -19.29
CA ARG A 335 -5.30 3.49 -19.91
C ARG A 335 -5.16 2.38 -18.85
N PHE A 336 -4.40 2.64 -17.79
CA PHE A 336 -4.27 1.72 -16.67
C PHE A 336 -5.61 1.51 -15.94
N PHE A 337 -6.26 2.58 -15.46
CA PHE A 337 -7.52 2.43 -14.71
C PHE A 337 -8.68 1.89 -15.56
N LYS A 338 -8.71 2.18 -16.86
CA LYS A 338 -9.64 1.55 -17.80
C LYS A 338 -9.39 0.05 -17.91
N HIS A 339 -8.12 -0.39 -17.95
CA HIS A 339 -7.76 -1.81 -18.00
C HIS A 339 -8.16 -2.53 -16.71
N GLU A 340 -7.97 -1.86 -15.57
CA GLU A 340 -8.12 -2.45 -14.24
C GLU A 340 -9.52 -2.27 -13.61
N SER A 341 -10.44 -1.60 -14.31
CA SER A 341 -11.82 -1.47 -13.85
C SER A 341 -12.51 -2.83 -13.78
N CYS A 342 -13.04 -3.19 -12.60
CA CYS A 342 -13.78 -4.44 -12.43
C CYS A 342 -15.17 -4.46 -13.10
N GLY A 343 -15.60 -3.31 -13.65
CA GLY A 343 -16.83 -3.17 -14.42
C GLY A 343 -18.13 -3.09 -13.61
N LYS A 344 -18.07 -3.09 -12.27
CA LYS A 344 -19.28 -3.13 -11.41
C LYS A 344 -20.09 -1.82 -11.42
N CYS A 345 -19.43 -0.66 -11.33
CA CYS A 345 -20.10 0.64 -11.32
C CYS A 345 -20.17 1.22 -12.74
N THR A 346 -21.35 1.61 -13.21
CA THR A 346 -21.52 2.36 -14.46
C THR A 346 -20.59 3.59 -14.57
N PRO A 347 -20.51 4.50 -13.58
CA PRO A 347 -19.61 5.66 -13.70
C PRO A 347 -18.15 5.27 -13.86
N CYS A 348 -17.69 4.21 -13.17
CA CYS A 348 -16.31 3.74 -13.34
C CYS A 348 -16.09 3.05 -14.69
N ARG A 349 -16.97 2.11 -15.07
CA ARG A 349 -16.82 1.29 -16.29
C ARG A 349 -16.92 2.14 -17.55
N GLU A 350 -18.00 2.92 -17.67
CA GLU A 350 -18.27 3.74 -18.85
C GLU A 350 -17.45 5.03 -18.81
N GLY A 351 -17.29 5.64 -17.63
CA GLY A 351 -16.54 6.89 -17.49
C GLY A 351 -15.06 6.71 -17.84
N ASN A 352 -14.39 5.64 -17.36
CA ASN A 352 -13.02 5.34 -17.78
C ASN A 352 -12.91 5.04 -19.29
N HIS A 353 -13.91 4.41 -19.89
CA HIS A 353 -13.94 4.20 -21.33
C HIS A 353 -13.98 5.54 -22.09
N TRP A 354 -14.87 6.46 -21.68
CA TRP A 354 -14.97 7.80 -22.25
C TRP A 354 -13.70 8.63 -22.04
N MET A 355 -13.17 8.66 -20.82
CA MET A 355 -11.91 9.37 -20.53
C MET A 355 -10.76 8.82 -21.38
N ARG A 356 -10.68 7.50 -21.59
CA ARG A 356 -9.65 6.90 -22.45
C ARG A 356 -9.78 7.35 -23.90
N HIS A 357 -10.99 7.42 -24.44
CA HIS A 357 -11.21 7.90 -25.80
C HIS A 357 -10.78 9.37 -25.97
N LEU A 358 -11.15 10.23 -25.02
CA LEU A 358 -10.80 11.66 -25.05
C LEU A 358 -9.29 11.88 -24.88
N THR A 359 -8.67 11.20 -23.91
CA THR A 359 -7.22 11.30 -23.68
C THR A 359 -6.39 10.79 -24.85
N GLU A 360 -6.83 9.73 -25.55
CA GLU A 360 -6.15 9.27 -26.77
C GLU A 360 -6.27 10.29 -27.91
N ARG A 361 -7.43 10.93 -28.10
CA ARG A 361 -7.58 11.99 -29.11
C ARG A 361 -6.67 13.18 -28.81
N ILE A 362 -6.69 13.67 -27.57
CA ILE A 362 -5.85 14.78 -27.12
C ILE A 362 -4.38 14.42 -27.32
N HIS A 363 -3.95 13.24 -26.88
CA HIS A 363 -2.55 12.83 -26.94
C HIS A 363 -1.99 12.67 -28.37
N HIS A 364 -2.81 12.23 -29.33
CA HIS A 364 -2.39 12.08 -30.73
C HIS A 364 -2.54 13.36 -31.56
N GLY A 365 -2.97 14.48 -30.97
CA GLY A 365 -3.17 15.75 -31.71
C GLY A 365 -4.46 15.81 -32.53
N ASP A 366 -5.40 14.90 -32.28
CA ASP A 366 -6.72 14.86 -32.93
C ASP A 366 -7.83 15.48 -32.06
N GLY A 367 -7.48 15.86 -30.82
CA GLY A 367 -8.37 16.53 -29.88
C GLY A 367 -8.48 18.03 -30.10
N SER A 368 -9.55 18.59 -29.55
CA SER A 368 -9.86 20.02 -29.51
C SER A 368 -9.90 20.55 -28.07
N GLY A 369 -9.93 21.87 -27.90
CA GLY A 369 -10.17 22.47 -26.58
C GLY A 369 -11.48 22.04 -25.91
N GLU A 370 -12.51 21.72 -26.70
CA GLU A 370 -13.78 21.17 -26.19
C GLU A 370 -13.62 19.74 -25.68
N ASP A 371 -12.77 18.92 -26.30
CA ASP A 371 -12.45 17.56 -25.80
C ASP A 371 -11.80 17.62 -24.42
N VAL A 372 -10.94 18.62 -24.15
CA VAL A 372 -10.31 18.83 -22.83
C VAL A 372 -11.36 19.24 -21.78
N LYS A 373 -12.28 20.14 -22.12
CA LYS A 373 -13.38 20.54 -21.21
C LYS A 373 -14.29 19.36 -20.91
N LEU A 374 -14.62 18.56 -21.92
CA LEU A 374 -15.45 17.37 -21.76
C LEU A 374 -14.74 16.32 -20.90
N LEU A 375 -13.45 16.09 -21.11
CA LEU A 375 -12.64 15.18 -20.28
C LEU A 375 -12.69 15.57 -18.80
N LEU A 376 -12.50 16.86 -18.48
CA LEU A 376 -12.61 17.36 -17.12
C LEU A 376 -14.02 17.16 -16.53
N ASN A 377 -15.07 17.39 -17.34
CA ASN A 377 -16.45 17.20 -16.91
C ASN A 377 -16.73 15.73 -16.58
N VAL A 378 -16.35 14.80 -17.46
CA VAL A 378 -16.51 13.35 -17.23
C VAL A 378 -15.83 12.93 -15.93
N ALA A 379 -14.58 13.35 -15.72
CA ALA A 379 -13.83 13.05 -14.50
C ALA A 379 -14.56 13.54 -13.24
N LYS A 380 -14.97 14.82 -13.19
CA LYS A 380 -15.70 15.39 -12.06
C LYS A 380 -17.06 14.72 -11.82
N GLN A 381 -17.74 14.25 -12.87
CA GLN A 381 -19.01 13.55 -12.74
C GLN A 381 -18.88 12.13 -12.17
N MET A 382 -17.69 11.52 -12.23
CA MET A 382 -17.43 10.19 -11.65
C MET A 382 -17.14 10.24 -10.15
N GLN A 383 -16.55 11.35 -9.66
CA GLN A 383 -16.13 11.51 -8.27
C GLN A 383 -17.30 11.33 -7.30
N GLY A 384 -17.05 10.60 -6.21
CA GLY A 384 -18.06 10.31 -5.19
C GLY A 384 -19.24 9.42 -5.61
N LYS A 385 -19.26 8.88 -6.85
CA LYS A 385 -20.37 8.05 -7.37
C LYS A 385 -20.00 6.58 -7.61
N CYS A 386 -18.82 6.15 -7.16
CA CYS A 386 -18.34 4.79 -7.33
C CYS A 386 -18.31 4.02 -6.00
N LEU A 387 -18.49 2.70 -6.07
CA LEU A 387 -18.51 1.83 -4.89
C LEU A 387 -17.15 1.74 -4.18
N CYS A 388 -16.06 1.80 -4.94
CA CYS A 388 -14.70 1.69 -4.43
C CYS A 388 -13.83 2.86 -4.91
N ALA A 389 -12.69 3.02 -4.26
CA ALA A 389 -11.79 4.16 -4.47
C ALA A 389 -11.15 4.19 -5.87
N LEU A 390 -11.11 3.07 -6.62
CA LEU A 390 -10.62 3.06 -8.01
C LEU A 390 -11.34 4.11 -8.86
N GLY A 391 -12.66 4.28 -8.66
CA GLY A 391 -13.43 5.31 -9.36
C GLY A 391 -12.89 6.71 -9.12
N GLU A 392 -12.56 7.04 -7.88
CA GLU A 392 -11.96 8.32 -7.49
C GLU A 392 -10.53 8.44 -8.05
N PHE A 393 -9.68 7.44 -7.80
CA PHE A 393 -8.28 7.39 -8.22
C PHE A 393 -8.13 7.60 -9.72
N SER A 394 -9.04 7.03 -10.51
CA SER A 394 -9.03 7.18 -11.97
C SER A 394 -9.24 8.61 -12.46
N THR A 395 -9.78 9.50 -11.61
CA THR A 395 -10.06 10.89 -11.97
C THR A 395 -8.98 11.86 -11.53
N MET A 396 -8.16 11.50 -10.53
CA MET A 396 -7.26 12.43 -9.84
C MET A 396 -6.23 13.06 -10.79
N ALA A 397 -5.57 12.24 -11.61
CA ALA A 397 -4.61 12.71 -12.59
C ALA A 397 -5.27 13.59 -13.68
N VAL A 398 -6.50 13.28 -14.09
CA VAL A 398 -7.23 14.09 -15.08
C VAL A 398 -7.54 15.47 -14.54
N VAL A 399 -8.19 15.52 -13.37
CA VAL A 399 -8.63 16.78 -12.76
C VAL A 399 -7.42 17.67 -12.48
N THR A 400 -6.42 17.13 -11.78
CA THR A 400 -5.24 17.90 -11.41
C THR A 400 -4.30 18.19 -12.58
N GLY A 401 -4.21 17.31 -13.56
CA GLY A 401 -3.45 17.53 -14.79
C GLY A 401 -4.00 18.74 -15.56
N ILE A 402 -5.31 18.76 -15.83
CA ILE A 402 -5.94 19.85 -16.59
C ILE A 402 -5.93 21.16 -15.81
N GLU A 403 -6.27 21.13 -14.51
CA GLU A 403 -6.38 22.35 -13.71
C GLU A 403 -5.03 22.98 -13.38
N ARG A 404 -3.98 22.16 -13.20
CA ARG A 404 -2.67 22.64 -12.72
C ARG A 404 -1.61 22.72 -13.83
N PHE A 405 -1.85 22.08 -14.98
CA PHE A 405 -0.95 22.11 -16.15
C PHE A 405 -1.71 22.39 -17.46
N PRO A 406 -2.55 23.44 -17.54
CA PRO A 406 -3.41 23.70 -18.70
C PRO A 406 -2.61 23.90 -19.99
N GLU A 407 -1.39 24.42 -19.91
CA GLU A 407 -0.52 24.65 -21.07
C GLU A 407 -0.10 23.36 -21.80
N ASP A 408 0.04 22.25 -21.07
CA ASP A 408 0.36 20.96 -21.71
C ASP A 408 -0.81 20.45 -22.55
N PHE A 409 -2.04 20.67 -22.09
CA PHE A 409 -3.24 20.30 -22.83
C PHE A 409 -3.49 21.23 -24.01
N LYS A 410 -3.26 22.55 -23.84
CA LYS A 410 -3.36 23.52 -24.95
C LYS A 410 -2.41 23.20 -26.10
N LYS A 411 -1.19 22.77 -25.79
CA LYS A 411 -0.19 22.36 -26.80
C LYS A 411 -0.56 21.05 -27.50
N ALA A 412 -1.28 20.16 -26.83
CA ALA A 412 -1.67 18.86 -27.36
C ALA A 412 -2.88 18.91 -28.30
N VAL A 413 -3.71 19.97 -28.25
CA VAL A 413 -4.93 20.08 -29.06
C VAL A 413 -4.76 21.00 -30.27
N LYS A 414 -5.59 20.79 -31.30
CA LYS A 414 -5.76 21.75 -32.40
C LYS A 414 -6.53 22.97 -31.90
N GLY A 415 -6.08 24.15 -32.35
CA GLY A 415 -6.66 25.45 -32.02
C GLY A 415 -8.09 25.64 -32.51
#